data_AF-A0A953HGE0-F1
#
_entry.id   AF-A0A953HGE0-F1
#
_cell.length_a   1.000
_cell.length_b   1.000
_cell.length_c   1.000
_cell.angle_alpha   90.00
_cell.angle_beta   90.00
_cell.angle_gamma   90.00
#
_symmetry.space_group_name_H-M   'P 1'
#
loop_
_entity.id
_entity.type
_entity.pdbx_description
1 polymer ?
#
loop_
_entity_poly.entity_id
_entity_poly.type
_entity_poly.pdbx_seq_one_letter_code
_entity_poly.pdbx_strand_id
1 'polypeptide(L)'
;MATWKEDIISALNLIGGEGHYSDIYEAIEEIRGKENLPVSWKAIVRGSIETYSKDSEKFDGKNDLFYSVQGLGNGIWGLNNFEPDIHQVDLTEDDIEFPEGKKMLRKHILRERNPKLVRLAKLSFKQKFGKLFCVICDFDFTIKYGDIGNDFIEAHHIKPISEIKENEKTKIEDLIMVCSNCHRMLHRKRPWLNKEELKKLVENCL
;
A
#
# COMPACT_ATOMS: atom_id res chain seq x y z
N MET A 1 11.89 7.78 -25.79
CA MET A 1 10.74 8.30 -25.03
C MET A 1 10.07 7.12 -24.36
N ALA A 2 9.72 7.24 -23.07
CA ALA A 2 8.96 6.21 -22.39
C ALA A 2 7.61 5.98 -23.10
N THR A 3 7.21 4.72 -23.19
CA THR A 3 5.90 4.34 -23.73
C THR A 3 4.80 4.69 -22.72
N TRP A 4 3.57 4.91 -23.18
CA TRP A 4 2.44 5.13 -22.25
C TRP A 4 2.28 4.00 -21.24
N LYS A 5 2.58 2.76 -21.64
CA LYS A 5 2.61 1.60 -20.76
C LYS A 5 3.60 1.80 -19.60
N GLU A 6 4.82 2.25 -19.88
CA GLU A 6 5.85 2.52 -18.86
C GLU A 6 5.44 3.67 -17.95
N ASP A 7 4.88 4.75 -18.49
CA ASP A 7 4.42 5.87 -17.65
C ASP A 7 3.27 5.49 -16.72
N ILE A 8 2.36 4.63 -17.17
CA ILE A 8 1.26 4.13 -16.32
C ILE A 8 1.81 3.24 -15.21
N ILE A 9 2.81 2.40 -15.51
CA ILE A 9 3.50 1.60 -14.47
C ILE A 9 4.18 2.52 -13.47
N SER A 10 4.94 3.53 -13.94
CA SER A 10 5.59 4.50 -13.08
C SER A 10 4.59 5.31 -12.25
N ALA A 11 3.48 5.74 -12.84
CA ALA A 11 2.42 6.48 -12.15
C ALA A 11 1.77 5.63 -11.07
N LEU A 12 1.39 4.39 -11.39
CA LEU A 12 0.87 3.45 -10.41
C LEU A 12 1.90 3.15 -9.32
N ASN A 13 3.18 3.03 -9.64
CA ASN A 13 4.21 2.85 -8.63
C ASN A 13 4.30 4.05 -7.66
N LEU A 14 4.23 5.28 -8.17
CA LEU A 14 4.27 6.51 -7.36
C LEU A 14 3.10 6.60 -6.37
N ILE A 15 1.90 6.18 -6.80
CA ILE A 15 0.70 6.23 -5.95
C ILE A 15 0.49 4.95 -5.12
N GLY A 16 1.51 4.10 -5.03
CA GLY A 16 1.49 2.93 -4.15
C GLY A 16 0.83 1.68 -4.74
N GLY A 17 0.87 1.52 -6.06
CA GLY A 17 0.53 0.31 -6.80
C GLY A 17 -0.93 0.19 -7.25
N GLU A 18 -1.84 1.00 -6.70
CA GLU A 18 -3.26 1.08 -7.09
C GLU A 18 -3.79 2.51 -6.96
N GLY A 19 -4.74 2.89 -7.81
CA GLY A 19 -5.36 4.21 -7.75
C GLY A 19 -6.53 4.38 -8.69
N HIS A 20 -7.33 5.43 -8.47
CA HIS A 20 -8.36 5.82 -9.42
C HIS A 20 -7.72 6.49 -10.64
N TYR A 21 -8.43 6.52 -11.78
CA TYR A 21 -7.94 7.19 -12.98
C TYR A 21 -7.51 8.64 -12.73
N SER A 22 -8.17 9.38 -11.83
CA SER A 22 -7.75 10.72 -11.42
C SER A 22 -6.31 10.75 -10.90
N ASP A 23 -6.00 9.84 -9.98
CA ASP A 23 -4.72 9.77 -9.29
C ASP A 23 -3.61 9.34 -10.27
N ILE A 24 -3.94 8.38 -11.17
CA ILE A 24 -3.05 7.95 -12.25
C ILE A 24 -2.79 9.11 -13.22
N TYR A 25 -3.78 9.94 -13.53
CA TYR A 25 -3.60 11.09 -14.40
C TYR A 25 -2.71 12.16 -13.77
N GLU A 26 -2.94 12.49 -12.51
CA GLU A 26 -2.10 13.46 -11.78
C GLU A 26 -0.64 12.99 -11.72
N ALA A 27 -0.39 11.73 -11.40
CA ALA A 27 0.95 11.16 -11.40
C ALA A 27 1.61 11.16 -12.80
N ILE A 28 0.84 10.93 -13.88
CA ILE A 28 1.37 11.03 -15.25
C ILE A 28 1.70 12.49 -15.61
N GLU A 29 0.90 13.46 -15.17
CA GLU A 29 1.18 14.88 -15.37
C GLU A 29 2.48 15.30 -14.66
N GLU A 30 2.77 14.73 -13.50
CA GLU A 30 4.04 14.93 -12.79
C GLU A 30 5.24 14.30 -13.53
N ILE A 31 5.08 13.08 -14.08
CA ILE A 31 6.15 12.37 -14.78
C ILE A 31 6.52 13.06 -16.11
N ARG A 32 5.52 13.42 -16.92
CA ARG A 32 5.74 13.96 -18.29
C ARG A 32 5.80 15.48 -18.35
N GLY A 33 5.28 16.16 -17.32
CA GLY A 33 5.01 17.59 -17.35
C GLY A 33 3.76 17.93 -18.17
N LYS A 34 2.88 18.77 -17.62
CA LYS A 34 1.58 19.14 -18.24
C LYS A 34 1.66 19.64 -19.68
N GLU A 35 2.76 20.29 -20.05
CA GLU A 35 2.95 20.91 -21.37
C GLU A 35 3.27 19.90 -22.49
N ASN A 36 3.64 18.66 -22.15
CA ASN A 36 4.11 17.64 -23.11
C ASN A 36 3.07 16.54 -23.41
N LEU A 37 1.79 16.78 -23.09
CA LEU A 37 0.74 15.75 -23.18
C LEU A 37 -0.19 15.99 -24.40
N PRO A 38 -0.36 15.00 -25.30
CA PRO A 38 -1.33 15.08 -26.40
C PRO A 38 -2.76 15.23 -25.90
N VAL A 39 -3.62 15.96 -26.60
CA VAL A 39 -5.02 16.23 -26.18
C VAL A 39 -5.81 14.97 -25.75
N SER A 40 -5.58 13.83 -26.40
CA SER A 40 -6.28 12.57 -26.14
C SER A 40 -5.58 11.66 -25.12
N TRP A 41 -4.54 12.12 -24.42
CA TRP A 41 -3.68 11.27 -23.59
C TRP A 41 -4.45 10.49 -22.51
N LYS A 42 -5.47 11.08 -21.88
CA LYS A 42 -6.32 10.38 -20.90
C LYS A 42 -7.08 9.20 -21.53
N ALA A 43 -7.48 9.31 -22.80
CA ALA A 43 -8.08 8.19 -23.54
C ALA A 43 -7.03 7.12 -23.87
N ILE A 44 -5.80 7.54 -24.20
CA ILE A 44 -4.68 6.62 -24.45
C ILE A 44 -4.33 5.82 -23.19
N VAL A 45 -4.32 6.47 -22.02
CA VAL A 45 -4.08 5.82 -20.73
C VAL A 45 -5.15 4.77 -20.44
N ARG A 46 -6.43 5.12 -20.57
CA ARG A 46 -7.56 4.18 -20.37
C ARG A 46 -7.44 2.97 -21.30
N GLY A 47 -7.25 3.23 -22.59
CA GLY A 47 -7.10 2.17 -23.58
C GLY A 47 -5.90 1.27 -23.30
N SER A 48 -4.76 1.84 -22.90
CA SER A 48 -3.57 1.07 -22.55
C SER A 48 -3.80 0.16 -21.36
N ILE A 49 -4.44 0.67 -20.29
CA ILE A 49 -4.78 -0.13 -19.11
C ILE A 49 -5.71 -1.29 -19.48
N GLU A 50 -6.77 -1.01 -20.25
CA GLU A 50 -7.73 -2.01 -20.71
C GLU A 50 -7.10 -3.05 -21.66
N THR A 51 -6.13 -2.67 -22.48
CA THR A 51 -5.42 -3.59 -23.38
C THR A 51 -4.49 -4.54 -22.63
N TYR A 52 -3.89 -4.09 -21.52
CA TYR A 52 -2.96 -4.87 -20.70
C TYR A 52 -3.58 -5.43 -19.42
N SER A 53 -4.90 -5.65 -19.40
CA SER A 53 -5.61 -6.27 -18.28
C SER A 53 -6.54 -7.37 -18.75
N LYS A 54 -6.42 -8.57 -18.18
CA LYS A 54 -7.35 -9.67 -18.44
C LYS A 54 -8.79 -9.41 -17.99
N ASP A 55 -8.97 -8.45 -17.09
CA ASP A 55 -10.30 -8.08 -16.61
C ASP A 55 -11.12 -7.35 -17.69
N SER A 56 -10.47 -6.90 -18.77
CA SER A 56 -11.07 -6.14 -19.86
C SER A 56 -11.25 -6.97 -21.13
N GLU A 57 -12.35 -6.75 -21.85
CA GLU A 57 -12.63 -7.38 -23.14
C GLU A 57 -11.62 -7.02 -24.23
N LYS A 58 -10.84 -5.95 -24.04
CA LYS A 58 -9.81 -5.46 -24.98
C LYS A 58 -8.43 -6.07 -24.74
N PHE A 59 -8.32 -7.05 -23.86
CA PHE A 59 -7.05 -7.68 -23.51
C PHE A 59 -6.33 -8.23 -24.75
N ASP A 60 -5.05 -7.87 -24.93
CA ASP A 60 -4.26 -8.27 -26.11
C ASP A 60 -3.79 -9.74 -26.09
N GLY A 61 -4.06 -10.46 -25.00
CA GLY A 61 -3.67 -11.86 -24.83
C GLY A 61 -2.19 -12.06 -24.47
N LYS A 62 -1.40 -10.98 -24.35
CA LYS A 62 0.06 -11.06 -24.18
C LYS A 62 0.48 -10.73 -22.75
N ASN A 63 0.27 -9.49 -22.33
CA ASN A 63 0.85 -8.97 -21.08
C ASN A 63 -0.25 -8.49 -20.13
N ASP A 64 -0.46 -9.26 -19.07
CA ASP A 64 -1.45 -8.99 -18.02
C ASP A 64 -0.81 -8.15 -16.90
N LEU A 65 -0.71 -6.85 -17.11
CA LEU A 65 0.02 -5.91 -16.26
C LEU A 65 -0.86 -5.22 -15.24
N PHE A 66 -2.12 -4.96 -15.58
CA PHE A 66 -3.07 -4.25 -14.74
C PHE A 66 -4.26 -5.12 -14.38
N TYR A 67 -4.91 -4.80 -13.26
CA TYR A 67 -6.16 -5.42 -12.85
C TYR A 67 -7.14 -4.38 -12.33
N SER A 68 -8.42 -4.68 -12.44
CA SER A 68 -9.51 -3.84 -11.97
C SER A 68 -9.77 -4.12 -10.49
N VAL A 69 -9.52 -3.13 -9.63
CA VAL A 69 -9.52 -3.36 -8.17
C VAL A 69 -10.92 -3.67 -7.63
N GLN A 70 -11.96 -3.02 -8.16
CA GLN A 70 -13.36 -3.19 -7.77
C GLN A 70 -14.24 -3.71 -8.92
N GLY A 71 -13.64 -4.33 -9.93
CA GLY A 71 -14.35 -4.70 -11.17
C GLY A 71 -14.54 -3.52 -12.13
N LEU A 72 -14.82 -3.86 -13.40
CA LEU A 72 -14.85 -2.89 -14.50
C LEU A 72 -15.87 -1.75 -14.25
N GLY A 73 -15.54 -0.56 -14.73
CA GLY A 73 -16.41 0.63 -14.65
C GLY A 73 -16.21 1.51 -13.41
N ASN A 74 -15.54 1.00 -12.36
CA ASN A 74 -15.24 1.80 -11.15
C ASN A 74 -14.04 2.73 -11.30
N GLY A 75 -13.25 2.57 -12.37
CA GLY A 75 -12.10 3.43 -12.66
C GLY A 75 -10.89 3.25 -11.76
N ILE A 76 -10.88 2.23 -10.90
CA ILE A 76 -9.76 1.92 -9.99
C ILE A 76 -8.96 0.75 -10.55
N TRP A 77 -7.67 0.98 -10.76
CA TRP A 77 -6.76 0.04 -11.39
C TRP A 77 -5.51 -0.15 -10.55
N GLY A 78 -4.94 -1.36 -10.59
CA GLY A 78 -3.72 -1.69 -9.89
C GLY A 78 -2.75 -2.49 -10.75
N LEU A 79 -1.49 -2.55 -10.34
CA LEU A 79 -0.43 -3.35 -10.96
C LEU A 79 -0.45 -4.79 -10.46
N ASN A 80 -0.47 -5.77 -11.38
CA ASN A 80 -0.45 -7.20 -11.04
C ASN A 80 0.86 -7.61 -10.32
N ASN A 81 1.99 -7.05 -10.76
CA ASN A 81 3.32 -7.33 -10.22
C ASN A 81 3.93 -6.05 -9.62
N PHE A 82 3.20 -5.38 -8.73
CA PHE A 82 3.73 -4.22 -8.02
C PHE A 82 4.91 -4.64 -7.14
N GLU A 83 6.12 -4.24 -7.52
CA GLU A 83 7.31 -4.30 -6.67
C GLU A 83 7.57 -2.89 -6.13
N PRO A 84 7.32 -2.62 -4.84
CA PRO A 84 7.50 -1.28 -4.29
C PRO A 84 8.99 -0.87 -4.36
N ASP A 85 9.23 0.37 -4.78
CA ASP A 85 10.59 0.92 -4.91
C ASP A 85 11.23 1.12 -3.53
N ILE A 86 12.29 0.35 -3.29
CA ILE A 86 13.13 0.37 -2.09
C ILE A 86 13.78 1.74 -1.79
N HIS A 87 13.82 2.66 -2.76
CA HIS A 87 14.46 3.97 -2.64
C HIS A 87 13.50 5.09 -2.22
N GLN A 88 12.18 4.90 -2.28
CA GLN A 88 11.18 5.90 -1.89
C GLN A 88 10.61 5.70 -0.48
N VAL A 89 11.18 4.78 0.29
CA VAL A 89 10.79 4.58 1.68
C VAL A 89 11.39 5.70 2.54
N ASP A 90 10.52 6.49 3.16
CA ASP A 90 10.89 7.56 4.10
C ASP A 90 11.56 6.93 5.34
N LEU A 91 12.88 6.77 5.26
CA LEU A 91 13.73 6.25 6.34
C LEU A 91 13.98 7.41 7.31
N THR A 92 13.68 7.21 8.58
CA THR A 92 14.04 8.20 9.61
C THR A 92 15.55 8.16 9.85
N GLU A 93 16.13 9.23 10.41
CA GLU A 93 17.58 9.28 10.67
C GLU A 93 18.08 8.09 11.51
N ASP A 94 17.24 7.58 12.42
CA ASP A 94 17.47 6.38 13.23
C ASP A 94 17.60 5.08 12.37
N ASP A 95 17.11 5.08 11.14
CA ASP A 95 17.13 3.94 10.20
C ASP A 95 18.37 3.91 9.29
N ILE A 96 19.19 4.98 9.32
CA ILE A 96 20.32 5.19 8.40
C ILE A 96 21.60 4.47 8.87
N GLU A 97 21.72 4.09 10.15
CA GLU A 97 23.00 3.71 10.75
C GLU A 97 23.52 2.28 10.53
N PHE A 98 22.80 1.37 9.84
CA PHE A 98 23.28 -0.01 9.69
C PHE A 98 23.19 -0.59 8.26
N PRO A 99 24.32 -0.89 7.58
CA PRO A 99 24.33 -1.41 6.21
C PRO A 99 23.68 -2.81 6.05
N GLU A 100 23.77 -3.68 7.07
CA GLU A 100 23.14 -5.01 7.06
C GLU A 100 21.65 -4.95 7.48
N GLY A 101 21.28 -3.98 8.34
CA GLY A 101 19.91 -3.77 8.81
C GLY A 101 18.98 -3.09 7.80
N LYS A 102 19.53 -2.26 6.89
CA LYS A 102 18.76 -1.52 5.87
C LYS A 102 17.98 -2.43 4.93
N LYS A 103 18.56 -3.53 4.47
CA LYS A 103 17.85 -4.47 3.57
C LYS A 103 16.69 -5.17 4.28
N MET A 104 16.89 -5.55 5.53
CA MET A 104 15.86 -6.20 6.35
C MET A 104 14.71 -5.24 6.71
N LEU A 105 15.04 -4.02 7.11
CA LEU A 105 14.06 -2.97 7.38
C LEU A 105 13.25 -2.61 6.13
N ARG A 106 13.90 -2.50 4.97
CA ARG A 106 13.21 -2.29 3.69
C ARG A 106 12.26 -3.43 3.38
N LYS A 107 12.71 -4.70 3.41
CA LYS A 107 11.82 -5.86 3.22
C LYS A 107 10.64 -5.84 4.19
N HIS A 108 10.87 -5.39 5.43
CA HIS A 108 9.84 -5.26 6.44
C HIS A 108 8.75 -4.27 6.02
N ILE A 109 9.17 -3.04 5.67
CA ILE A 109 8.27 -1.95 5.27
C ILE A 109 7.52 -2.29 3.97
N LEU A 110 8.18 -2.90 2.98
CA LEU A 110 7.54 -3.26 1.70
C LEU A 110 6.42 -4.28 1.89
N ARG A 111 6.60 -5.26 2.79
CA ARG A 111 5.55 -6.24 3.07
C ARG A 111 4.40 -5.63 3.86
N GLU A 112 4.68 -4.79 4.86
CA GLU A 112 3.63 -4.05 5.60
C GLU A 112 2.79 -3.16 4.70
N ARG A 113 3.40 -2.60 3.66
CA ARG A 113 2.75 -1.73 2.69
C ARG A 113 2.27 -2.45 1.44
N ASN A 114 2.25 -3.79 1.40
CA ASN A 114 1.74 -4.51 0.24
C ASN A 114 0.25 -4.16 0.05
N PRO A 115 -0.12 -3.39 -1.00
CA PRO A 115 -1.45 -2.75 -1.06
C PRO A 115 -2.57 -3.78 -1.11
N LYS A 116 -2.37 -4.83 -1.89
CA LYS A 116 -3.32 -5.95 -2.01
C LYS A 116 -3.53 -6.63 -0.66
N LEU A 117 -2.47 -6.94 0.07
CA LEU A 117 -2.55 -7.60 1.36
C LEU A 117 -3.20 -6.68 2.41
N VAL A 118 -2.79 -5.41 2.46
CA VAL A 118 -3.36 -4.38 3.35
C VAL A 118 -4.87 -4.23 3.10
N ARG A 119 -5.28 -4.14 1.84
CA ARG A 119 -6.70 -4.02 1.45
C ARG A 119 -7.49 -5.24 1.88
N LEU A 120 -6.99 -6.45 1.60
CA LEU A 120 -7.64 -7.69 2.02
C LEU A 120 -7.73 -7.79 3.55
N ALA A 121 -6.70 -7.35 4.26
CA ALA A 121 -6.70 -7.30 5.72
C ALA A 121 -7.74 -6.31 6.27
N LYS A 122 -7.82 -5.09 5.71
CA LYS A 122 -8.85 -4.10 6.08
C LYS A 122 -10.26 -4.62 5.81
N LEU A 123 -10.50 -5.25 4.66
CA LEU A 123 -11.80 -5.84 4.32
C LEU A 123 -12.19 -6.96 5.29
N SER A 124 -11.27 -7.89 5.55
CA SER A 124 -11.47 -8.98 6.51
C SER A 124 -11.75 -8.44 7.92
N PHE A 125 -11.01 -7.42 8.35
CA PHE A 125 -11.19 -6.77 9.64
C PHE A 125 -12.56 -6.11 9.76
N LYS A 126 -12.99 -5.34 8.75
CA LYS A 126 -14.32 -4.74 8.70
C LYS A 126 -15.43 -5.79 8.70
N GLN A 127 -15.30 -6.88 7.95
CA GLN A 127 -16.30 -7.96 7.97
C GLN A 127 -16.45 -8.56 9.36
N LYS A 128 -15.35 -8.69 10.11
CA LYS A 128 -15.36 -9.26 11.45
C LYS A 128 -15.87 -8.31 12.53
N PHE A 129 -15.53 -7.02 12.46
CA PHE A 129 -15.78 -6.05 13.55
C PHE A 129 -16.73 -4.90 13.19
N GLY A 130 -17.16 -4.79 11.94
CA GLY A 130 -18.05 -3.74 11.43
C GLY A 130 -17.40 -2.38 11.18
N LYS A 131 -16.19 -2.13 11.72
CA LYS A 131 -15.45 -0.86 11.58
C LYS A 131 -13.94 -1.06 11.64
N LEU A 132 -13.17 -0.02 11.29
CA LEU A 132 -11.71 0.00 11.42
C LEU A 132 -11.30 0.78 12.67
N PHE A 133 -10.50 0.16 13.52
CA PHE A 133 -9.95 0.78 14.72
C PHE A 133 -8.61 0.13 15.08
N CYS A 134 -7.79 0.84 15.84
CA CYS A 134 -6.51 0.33 16.30
C CYS A 134 -6.72 -0.75 17.36
N VAL A 135 -6.17 -1.95 17.15
CA VAL A 135 -6.30 -3.06 18.12
C VAL A 135 -5.51 -2.87 19.43
N ILE A 136 -4.73 -1.78 19.54
CA ILE A 136 -3.85 -1.48 20.66
C ILE A 136 -4.45 -0.39 21.55
N CYS A 137 -4.91 0.71 20.96
CA CYS A 137 -5.42 1.88 21.69
C CYS A 137 -6.87 2.24 21.35
N ASP A 138 -7.58 1.39 20.59
CA ASP A 138 -8.97 1.58 20.15
C ASP A 138 -9.24 2.85 19.33
N PHE A 139 -8.19 3.55 18.89
CA PHE A 139 -8.31 4.75 18.08
C PHE A 139 -8.97 4.46 16.73
N ASP A 140 -9.96 5.28 16.37
CA ASP A 140 -10.74 5.19 15.15
C ASP A 140 -10.64 6.52 14.40
N PHE A 141 -10.05 6.48 13.19
CA PHE A 141 -9.82 7.66 12.38
C PHE A 141 -11.13 8.27 11.87
N THR A 142 -12.11 7.45 11.50
CA THR A 142 -13.41 7.92 11.05
C THR A 142 -14.13 8.67 12.16
N ILE A 143 -14.10 8.16 13.39
CA ILE A 143 -14.70 8.84 14.55
C ILE A 143 -13.96 10.15 14.86
N LYS A 144 -12.62 10.17 14.80
CA LYS A 144 -11.83 11.33 15.20
C LYS A 144 -11.78 12.44 14.13
N TYR A 145 -11.73 12.08 12.86
CA TYR A 145 -11.45 12.99 11.75
C TYR A 145 -12.57 13.05 10.71
N GLY A 146 -13.64 12.26 10.84
CA GLY A 146 -14.74 12.25 9.88
C GLY A 146 -14.33 11.61 8.55
N ASP A 147 -14.84 12.17 7.45
CA ASP A 147 -14.71 11.59 6.11
C ASP A 147 -13.26 11.38 5.66
N ILE A 148 -12.36 12.29 6.02
CA ILE A 148 -10.93 12.17 5.69
C ILE A 148 -10.24 11.00 6.42
N GLY A 149 -10.81 10.53 7.53
CA GLY A 149 -10.34 9.37 8.28
C GLY A 149 -10.96 8.06 7.82
N ASN A 150 -11.91 8.10 6.88
CA ASN A 150 -12.58 6.92 6.39
C ASN A 150 -11.59 5.98 5.70
N ASP A 151 -11.67 4.70 6.03
CA ASP A 151 -10.77 3.64 5.51
C ASP A 151 -9.28 3.81 5.82
N PHE A 152 -8.94 4.82 6.64
CA PHE A 152 -7.57 5.10 7.04
C PHE A 152 -7.21 4.33 8.31
N ILE A 153 -6.29 3.39 8.15
CA ILE A 153 -5.59 2.67 9.22
C ILE A 153 -4.38 1.95 8.61
N GLU A 154 -3.37 1.66 9.42
CA GLU A 154 -2.14 1.00 8.97
C GLU A 154 -2.17 -0.48 9.32
N ALA A 155 -1.64 -1.33 8.44
CA ALA A 155 -1.47 -2.76 8.70
C ALA A 155 -0.03 -3.03 9.16
N HIS A 156 0.12 -3.77 10.25
CA HIS A 156 1.42 -4.12 10.82
C HIS A 156 1.55 -5.63 10.97
N HIS A 157 2.73 -6.19 10.71
CA HIS A 157 2.97 -7.63 10.84
C HIS A 157 3.20 -8.01 12.31
N ILE A 158 2.44 -8.99 12.83
CA ILE A 158 2.59 -9.49 14.20
C ILE A 158 3.98 -10.11 14.42
N LYS A 159 4.47 -10.85 13.42
CA LYS A 159 5.81 -11.44 13.45
C LYS A 159 6.81 -10.52 12.75
N PRO A 160 7.96 -10.23 13.38
CA PRO A 160 9.06 -9.56 12.71
C PRO A 160 9.42 -10.26 11.42
N ILE A 161 9.58 -9.52 10.32
CA ILE A 161 9.86 -10.13 9.01
C ILE A 161 11.21 -10.84 8.97
N SER A 162 12.13 -10.52 9.88
CA SER A 162 13.38 -11.27 10.10
C SER A 162 13.20 -12.71 10.55
N GLU A 163 12.04 -13.06 11.09
CA GLU A 163 11.70 -14.40 11.57
C GLU A 163 10.88 -15.19 10.55
N ILE A 164 10.42 -14.54 9.48
CA ILE A 164 9.65 -15.17 8.39
C ILE A 164 10.62 -15.85 7.43
N LYS A 165 10.44 -17.15 7.19
CA LYS A 165 11.31 -17.91 6.26
C LYS A 165 11.14 -17.39 4.83
N GLU A 166 12.17 -17.54 3.99
CA GLU A 166 12.23 -16.96 2.64
C GLU A 166 11.06 -17.38 1.72
N ASN A 167 10.41 -18.51 1.99
CA ASN A 167 9.24 -19.03 1.26
C ASN A 167 7.92 -19.00 2.06
N GLU A 168 7.89 -18.40 3.24
CA GLU A 168 6.69 -18.32 4.05
C GLU A 168 5.83 -17.15 3.55
N LYS A 169 4.64 -17.49 3.05
CA LYS A 169 3.67 -16.51 2.56
C LYS A 169 3.02 -15.82 3.75
N THR A 170 3.05 -14.49 3.78
CA THR A 170 2.28 -13.69 4.74
C THR A 170 0.79 -13.97 4.56
N LYS A 171 0.11 -14.31 5.64
CA LYS A 171 -1.35 -14.44 5.68
C LYS A 171 -1.98 -13.16 6.20
N ILE A 172 -3.26 -12.98 5.88
CA ILE A 172 -4.05 -11.87 6.44
C ILE A 172 -4.07 -11.94 7.98
N GLU A 173 -4.07 -13.14 8.55
CA GLU A 173 -4.02 -13.37 9.99
C GLU A 173 -2.73 -12.88 10.67
N ASP A 174 -1.64 -12.72 9.89
CA ASP A 174 -0.36 -12.21 10.39
C ASP A 174 -0.34 -10.69 10.48
N LEU A 175 -1.42 -10.01 10.09
CA LEU A 175 -1.55 -8.56 10.12
C LEU A 175 -2.51 -8.10 11.22
N ILE A 176 -2.15 -6.99 11.85
CA ILE A 176 -3.02 -6.24 12.77
C ILE A 176 -3.24 -4.82 12.26
N MET A 177 -4.43 -4.28 12.53
CA MET A 177 -4.78 -2.90 12.22
C MET A 177 -4.36 -1.99 13.38
N VAL A 178 -3.50 -1.01 13.09
CA VAL A 178 -2.93 -0.09 14.08
C VAL A 178 -3.01 1.36 13.59
N CYS A 179 -3.11 2.32 14.51
CA CYS A 179 -3.02 3.73 14.15
C CYS A 179 -1.55 4.14 13.92
N SER A 180 -1.34 5.24 13.21
CA SER A 180 0.00 5.76 12.87
C SER A 180 0.92 5.93 14.08
N ASN A 181 0.36 6.32 15.24
CA ASN A 181 1.15 6.46 16.48
C ASN A 181 1.57 5.09 17.03
N CYS A 182 0.63 4.15 17.16
CA CYS A 182 0.95 2.80 17.64
C CYS A 182 1.90 2.08 16.69
N HIS A 183 1.72 2.23 15.37
CA HIS A 183 2.61 1.65 14.38
C HIS A 183 4.05 2.15 14.56
N ARG A 184 4.23 3.47 14.70
CA ARG A 184 5.53 4.05 15.01
C ARG A 184 6.10 3.54 16.33
N MET A 185 5.28 3.35 17.37
CA MET A 185 5.74 2.84 18.66
C MET A 185 6.18 1.37 18.62
N LEU A 186 5.54 0.52 17.80
CA LEU A 186 5.96 -0.87 17.58
C LEU A 186 7.38 -0.93 16.99
N HIS A 187 7.73 0.05 16.14
CA HIS A 187 9.04 0.17 15.51
C HIS A 187 10.06 1.02 16.28
N ARG A 188 9.69 1.63 17.41
CA ARG A 188 10.51 2.68 18.05
C ARG A 188 11.82 2.17 18.68
N LYS A 189 11.90 0.89 19.05
CA LYS A 189 13.10 0.28 19.67
C LYS A 189 13.27 -1.17 19.28
N ARG A 190 14.49 -1.71 19.43
CA ARG A 190 14.79 -3.15 19.24
C ARG A 190 15.15 -3.82 20.58
N PRO A 191 14.74 -5.09 20.82
CA PRO A 191 13.79 -5.87 20.01
C PRO A 191 12.44 -5.16 19.89
N TRP A 192 11.77 -5.33 18.74
CA TRP A 192 10.51 -4.65 18.47
C TRP A 192 9.47 -5.05 19.50
N LEU A 193 8.63 -4.09 19.88
CA LEU A 193 7.53 -4.37 20.77
C LEU A 193 6.51 -5.21 20.01
N ASN A 194 5.99 -6.25 20.66
CA ASN A 194 4.80 -6.93 20.16
C ASN A 194 3.53 -6.17 20.58
N LYS A 195 2.42 -6.56 19.97
CA LYS A 195 1.08 -5.99 20.24
C LYS A 195 0.77 -5.94 21.73
N GLU A 196 0.99 -7.02 22.46
CA GLU A 196 0.61 -7.14 23.88
C GLU A 196 1.50 -6.29 24.78
N GLU A 197 2.79 -6.16 24.45
CA GLU A 197 3.71 -5.28 25.17
C GLU A 197 3.33 -3.82 25.00
N LEU A 198 3.05 -3.38 23.77
CA LEU A 198 2.64 -1.98 23.55
C LEU A 198 1.27 -1.71 24.15
N LYS A 199 0.34 -2.66 24.07
CA LYS A 199 -1.00 -2.52 24.68
C LYS A 199 -0.91 -2.28 26.19
N LYS A 200 -0.07 -3.04 26.91
CA LYS A 200 0.19 -2.80 28.34
C LYS A 200 0.72 -1.41 28.62
N LEU A 201 1.61 -0.88 27.79
CA LEU A 201 2.15 0.48 27.97
C LEU A 201 1.07 1.56 27.82
N VAL A 202 0.14 1.38 26.87
CA VAL A 202 -0.96 2.31 26.63
C VAL A 202 -2.02 2.22 27.74
N GLU A 203 -2.38 1.00 28.17
CA GLU A 203 -3.37 0.78 29.23
C GLU A 203 -2.91 1.30 30.60
N ASN A 204 -1.61 1.27 30.89
CA ASN A 204 -1.04 1.80 32.14
C ASN A 204 -1.08 3.35 32.25
N CYS A 205 -1.58 4.06 31.24
CA CYS A 205 -1.71 5.53 31.24
C CYS A 205 -3.16 6.03 31.39
N LEU A 206 -4.14 5.14 31.58
CA LEU A 206 -5.54 5.47 31.88
C LEU A 206 -5.84 5.26 33.37
#